data_AF-A0A0E3VTD5-F1
#
_entry.id   AF-A0A0E3VTD5-F1
#
_cell.length_a   1.000
_cell.length_b   1.000
_cell.length_c   1.000
_cell.angle_alpha   90.00
_cell.angle_beta   90.00
_cell.angle_gamma   90.00
#
_symmetry.space_group_name_H-M   'P 1'
#
loop_
_entity.id
_entity.type
_entity.pdbx_description
1 polymer ?
#
loop_
_entity_poly.entity_id
_entity_poly.type
_entity_poly.pdbx_seq_one_letter_code
_entity_poly.pdbx_strand_id
1 'polypeptide(L)'
;MALRNGTSILDGFVEVKFKAIAGSEDRAAGIVWRARDADNYYVVRANALEDNVVLYKTIKGVRSALDIVGRKGGYGVKVSVPSGQWHSLRCEFAGKLFKVTYDGKPMFEVEDESIRDAGMIGLWTKADSVTVFDDLTYGALN
;
A
#
# COMPACT_ATOMS: atom_id res chain seq x y z
N MET A 1 11.27 2.29 -4.38
CA MET A 1 9.96 2.93 -4.62
C MET A 1 10.00 3.62 -5.98
N ALA A 2 8.90 3.61 -6.72
CA ALA A 2 8.73 4.34 -7.97
C ALA A 2 7.46 5.20 -7.88
N LEU A 3 7.60 6.52 -8.02
CA LEU A 3 6.49 7.47 -7.93
C LEU A 3 6.06 7.92 -9.32
N ARG A 4 4.75 8.12 -9.50
CA ARG A 4 4.18 8.65 -10.74
C ARG A 4 4.28 10.17 -10.75
N ASN A 5 5.29 10.69 -11.43
CA ASN A 5 5.47 12.13 -11.63
C ASN A 5 4.19 12.79 -12.19
N GLY A 6 3.91 14.01 -11.73
CA GLY A 6 2.75 14.80 -12.14
C GLY A 6 1.44 14.43 -11.46
N THR A 7 1.41 13.39 -10.62
CA THR A 7 0.23 13.11 -9.78
C THR A 7 0.29 13.92 -8.48
N SER A 8 -0.87 14.41 -8.06
CA SER A 8 -1.07 15.06 -6.76
C SER A 8 -2.52 14.81 -6.33
N ILE A 9 -2.75 13.77 -5.55
CA ILE A 9 -4.08 13.29 -5.17
C ILE A 9 -4.22 13.40 -3.66
N LEU A 10 -5.23 14.15 -3.21
CA LEU A 10 -5.59 14.23 -1.79
C LEU A 10 -6.51 13.07 -1.42
N ASP A 11 -7.66 13.01 -2.10
CA ASP A 11 -8.69 11.99 -1.92
C ASP A 11 -8.90 11.26 -3.25
N GLY A 12 -8.92 9.94 -3.21
CA GLY A 12 -8.83 9.14 -4.42
C GLY A 12 -8.63 7.65 -4.16
N PHE A 13 -8.07 6.99 -5.17
CA PHE A 13 -7.65 5.61 -5.08
C PHE A 13 -6.38 5.35 -5.88
N VAL A 14 -5.70 4.27 -5.52
CA VAL A 14 -4.66 3.63 -6.33
C VAL A 14 -4.86 2.11 -6.27
N GLU A 15 -4.73 1.46 -7.42
CA GLU A 15 -4.88 0.02 -7.58
C GLU A 15 -3.84 -0.50 -8.57
N VAL A 16 -3.33 -1.69 -8.32
CA VAL A 16 -2.36 -2.35 -9.18
C VAL A 16 -2.58 -3.87 -9.18
N LYS A 17 -2.21 -4.53 -10.28
CA LYS A 17 -1.93 -5.97 -10.27
C LYS A 17 -0.46 -6.20 -9.96
N PHE A 18 -0.17 -7.19 -9.13
CA PHE A 18 1.22 -7.56 -8.82
C PHE A 18 1.41 -9.07 -8.84
N LYS A 19 2.64 -9.48 -9.09
CA LYS A 19 3.09 -10.86 -8.95
C LYS A 19 4.45 -10.87 -8.27
N ALA A 20 4.50 -11.39 -7.05
CA ALA A 20 5.72 -11.49 -6.27
C ALA A 20 6.52 -12.74 -6.70
N ILE A 21 7.74 -12.55 -7.20
CA ILE A 21 8.52 -13.59 -7.88
C ILE A 21 9.57 -14.20 -6.94
N ALA A 22 10.39 -13.34 -6.32
CA ALA A 22 11.53 -13.76 -5.50
C ALA A 22 11.83 -12.76 -4.38
N GLY A 23 12.83 -13.08 -3.56
CA GLY A 23 13.18 -12.37 -2.34
C GLY A 23 13.10 -13.31 -1.14
N SER A 24 14.08 -13.21 -0.26
CA SER A 24 14.29 -14.06 0.91
C SER A 24 14.18 -13.29 2.23
N GLU A 25 14.50 -11.99 2.23
CA GLU A 25 14.25 -11.13 3.39
C GLU A 25 12.80 -10.62 3.37
N ASP A 26 12.34 -10.19 2.19
CA ASP A 26 10.96 -9.80 1.94
C ASP A 26 10.54 -10.26 0.55
N ARG A 27 9.27 -10.60 0.37
CA ARG A 27 8.68 -10.86 -0.95
C ARG A 27 7.40 -10.06 -1.09
N ALA A 28 7.59 -8.76 -1.26
CA ALA A 28 6.58 -7.76 -1.06
C ALA A 28 6.21 -6.99 -2.34
N ALA A 29 4.94 -6.60 -2.39
CA ALA A 29 4.39 -5.65 -3.34
C ALA A 29 3.63 -4.58 -2.57
N GLY A 30 3.67 -3.34 -3.01
CA GLY A 30 2.92 -2.27 -2.37
C GLY A 30 2.58 -1.13 -3.30
N ILE A 31 1.56 -0.39 -2.90
CA ILE A 31 1.10 0.84 -3.52
C ILE A 31 1.28 1.99 -2.52
N VAL A 32 1.68 3.15 -3.02
CA VAL A 32 1.88 4.35 -2.21
C VAL A 32 0.94 5.45 -2.64
N TRP A 33 0.54 6.30 -1.69
CA TRP A 33 -0.28 7.49 -1.91
C TRP A 33 0.14 8.62 -0.97
N ARG A 34 -0.30 9.84 -1.31
CA ARG A 34 0.12 11.09 -0.65
C ARG A 34 1.63 11.17 -0.45
N ALA A 35 2.41 10.61 -1.37
CA ALA A 35 3.85 10.65 -1.30
C ALA A 35 4.33 12.07 -1.66
N ARG A 36 4.98 12.73 -0.69
CA ARG A 36 5.65 14.02 -0.96
C ARG A 36 7.07 13.81 -1.47
N ASP A 37 7.74 12.80 -0.94
CA ASP A 37 9.11 12.42 -1.25
C ASP A 37 9.36 10.95 -0.85
N ALA A 38 10.63 10.54 -0.84
CA ALA A 38 11.04 9.19 -0.47
C ALA A 38 10.91 8.87 1.03
N ASP A 39 10.60 9.86 1.87
CA ASP A 39 10.62 9.79 3.33
C ASP A 39 9.26 10.08 3.96
N ASN A 40 8.27 10.55 3.19
CA ASN A 40 6.95 10.97 3.65
C ASN A 40 5.85 10.46 2.71
N TYR A 41 5.26 9.31 3.05
CA TYR A 41 4.22 8.65 2.26
C TYR A 41 3.45 7.63 3.09
N TYR A 42 2.25 7.28 2.63
CA TYR A 42 1.57 6.06 3.07
C TYR A 42 1.85 4.90 2.11
N VAL A 43 1.82 3.68 2.64
CA VAL A 43 1.98 2.47 1.84
C VAL A 43 1.13 1.34 2.39
N VAL A 44 0.50 0.56 1.51
CA VAL A 44 -0.03 -0.75 1.87
C VAL A 44 0.84 -1.81 1.18
N ARG A 45 1.26 -2.81 1.95
CA ARG A 45 2.17 -3.89 1.54
C ARG A 45 1.44 -5.21 1.62
N ALA A 46 1.41 -5.96 0.52
CA ALA A 46 1.16 -7.40 0.51
C ALA A 46 2.51 -8.14 0.55
N ASN A 47 2.65 -9.16 1.39
CA ASN A 47 3.89 -9.93 1.54
C ASN A 47 3.64 -11.44 1.45
N ALA A 48 4.31 -12.08 0.50
CA ALA A 48 4.23 -13.51 0.23
C ALA A 48 5.02 -14.40 1.20
N LEU A 49 6.01 -13.87 1.93
CA LEU A 49 6.71 -14.65 2.97
C LEU A 49 5.95 -14.65 4.29
N GLU A 50 5.27 -13.54 4.60
CA GLU A 50 4.55 -13.37 5.86
C GLU A 50 3.05 -13.70 5.77
N ASP A 51 2.53 -13.95 4.56
CA ASP A 51 1.10 -14.11 4.27
C ASP A 51 0.25 -13.03 4.96
N ASN A 52 0.57 -11.78 4.67
CA ASN A 52 -0.16 -10.65 5.22
C ASN A 52 -0.28 -9.45 4.29
N VAL A 53 -1.28 -8.63 4.60
CA VAL A 53 -1.38 -7.26 4.10
C VAL A 53 -1.36 -6.29 5.28
N VAL A 54 -0.47 -5.30 5.21
CA VAL A 54 -0.24 -4.33 6.29
C VAL A 54 -0.16 -2.92 5.71
N LEU A 55 -0.79 -1.97 6.38
CA LEU A 55 -0.74 -0.56 6.02
C LEU A 55 0.21 0.18 6.98
N TYR A 56 1.07 1.02 6.41
CA TYR A 56 2.06 1.82 7.13
C TYR A 56 1.97 3.29 6.73
N LYS A 57 2.51 4.15 7.60
CA LYS A 57 3.02 5.46 7.23
C LYS A 57 4.54 5.48 7.31
N THR A 58 5.16 6.29 6.48
CA THR A 58 6.56 6.70 6.62
C THR A 58 6.59 8.19 6.81
N ILE A 59 7.22 8.66 7.90
CA ILE A 59 7.41 10.08 8.20
C ILE A 59 8.87 10.29 8.52
N LYS A 60 9.53 11.21 7.80
CA LYS A 60 10.98 11.46 7.93
C LYS A 60 11.81 10.16 7.86
N GLY A 61 11.45 9.28 6.94
CA GLY A 61 12.12 8.00 6.71
C GLY A 61 11.78 6.90 7.74
N VAL A 62 11.02 7.21 8.79
CA VAL A 62 10.62 6.24 9.81
C VAL A 62 9.27 5.64 9.47
N ARG A 63 9.25 4.33 9.22
CA ARG A 63 8.04 3.57 8.90
C ARG A 63 7.39 3.00 10.17
N SER A 64 6.09 3.20 10.33
CA SER A 64 5.28 2.59 11.39
C SER A 64 3.98 2.00 10.85
N ALA A 65 3.57 0.84 11.39
CA ALA A 65 2.30 0.22 11.03
C ALA A 65 1.14 1.02 11.65
N LEU A 66 -0.01 0.99 10.98
CA LEU A 66 -1.22 1.67 11.44
C LEU A 66 -2.25 0.65 11.93
N ASP A 67 -2.96 1.01 13.00
CA ASP A 67 -3.99 0.18 13.60
C ASP A 67 -5.24 0.12 12.72
N ILE A 68 -5.86 -1.06 12.68
CA ILE A 68 -7.10 -1.29 11.95
C ILE A 68 -8.28 -0.74 12.76
N VAL A 69 -9.20 -0.05 12.10
CA VAL A 69 -10.41 0.49 12.72
C VAL A 69 -11.18 -0.63 13.45
N GLY A 70 -11.57 -0.37 14.70
CA GLY A 70 -12.31 -1.32 15.52
C GLY A 70 -11.48 -2.50 16.07
N ARG A 71 -10.18 -2.55 15.80
CA ARG A 71 -9.27 -3.60 16.29
C ARG A 71 -8.17 -3.00 17.17
N LYS A 72 -8.09 -3.45 18.42
CA LYS A 72 -7.00 -3.07 19.32
C LYS A 72 -5.76 -3.92 19.04
N GLY A 73 -4.72 -3.29 18.51
CA GLY A 73 -3.41 -3.88 18.27
C GLY A 73 -3.35 -4.95 17.17
N GLY A 74 -2.16 -5.53 17.01
CA GLY A 74 -1.84 -6.51 15.98
C GLY A 74 -1.06 -5.92 14.81
N TYR A 75 -0.91 -6.71 13.74
CA TYR A 75 -0.05 -6.36 12.62
C TYR A 75 -0.69 -6.79 11.30
N GLY A 76 -1.42 -5.85 10.69
CA GLY A 76 -2.18 -6.06 9.46
C GLY A 76 -3.16 -7.23 9.52
N VAL A 77 -3.50 -7.78 8.36
CA VAL A 77 -4.41 -8.92 8.20
C VAL A 77 -3.65 -10.09 7.59
N LYS A 78 -3.83 -11.27 8.18
CA LYS A 78 -3.32 -12.53 7.61
C LYS A 78 -4.19 -12.93 6.42
N VAL A 79 -3.56 -13.15 5.28
CA VAL A 79 -4.19 -13.58 4.03
C VAL A 79 -3.13 -14.25 3.17
N SER A 80 -3.49 -15.31 2.46
CA SER A 80 -2.54 -15.97 1.57
C SER A 80 -2.14 -15.03 0.45
N VAL A 81 -0.83 -14.86 0.24
CA VAL A 81 -0.26 -14.10 -0.88
C VAL A 81 0.68 -15.03 -1.66
N PRO A 82 0.14 -15.97 -2.46
CA PRO A 82 0.96 -16.92 -3.21
C PRO A 82 2.01 -16.26 -4.12
N SER A 83 3.25 -16.76 -4.06
CA SER A 83 4.30 -16.33 -5.00
C SER A 83 4.01 -16.84 -6.42
N GLY A 84 4.44 -16.08 -7.43
CA GLY A 84 4.30 -16.45 -8.84
C GLY A 84 2.88 -16.30 -9.40
N GLN A 85 1.92 -15.83 -8.61
CA GLN A 85 0.52 -15.61 -9.02
C GLN A 85 0.20 -14.11 -9.11
N TRP A 86 -0.75 -13.78 -9.98
CA TRP A 86 -1.24 -12.40 -10.12
C TRP A 86 -2.32 -12.14 -9.08
N HIS A 87 -2.16 -11.04 -8.35
CA HIS A 87 -3.12 -10.53 -7.36
C HIS A 87 -3.43 -9.06 -7.63
N SER A 88 -4.56 -8.56 -7.17
CA SER A 88 -4.85 -7.12 -7.15
C SER A 88 -4.78 -6.53 -5.74
N LEU A 89 -4.19 -5.34 -5.62
CA LEU A 89 -4.13 -4.58 -4.38
C LEU A 89 -4.63 -3.16 -4.64
N ARG A 90 -5.61 -2.74 -3.86
CA ARG A 90 -6.26 -1.42 -3.98
C ARG A 90 -6.32 -0.74 -2.62
N CYS A 91 -6.08 0.57 -2.63
CA CYS A 91 -6.34 1.46 -1.51
C CYS A 91 -7.21 2.62 -1.98
N GLU A 92 -8.35 2.80 -1.35
CA GLU A 92 -9.16 4.02 -1.44
C GLU A 92 -8.85 4.89 -0.23
N PHE A 93 -8.63 6.18 -0.44
CA PHE A 93 -8.21 7.10 0.60
C PHE A 93 -8.98 8.41 0.51
N ALA A 94 -9.67 8.79 1.58
CA ALA A 94 -10.45 10.02 1.65
C ALA A 94 -10.39 10.63 3.06
N GLY A 95 -9.94 11.89 3.15
CA GLY A 95 -9.68 12.54 4.43
C GLY A 95 -8.67 11.74 5.26
N LYS A 96 -9.11 11.19 6.39
CA LYS A 96 -8.32 10.32 7.27
C LYS A 96 -8.56 8.83 7.06
N LEU A 97 -9.60 8.43 6.32
CA LEU A 97 -10.03 7.03 6.20
C LEU A 97 -9.43 6.37 4.97
N PHE A 98 -8.77 5.23 5.17
CA PHE A 98 -8.17 4.41 4.12
C PHE A 98 -8.81 3.03 4.12
N LYS A 99 -9.27 2.56 2.96
CA LYS A 99 -9.93 1.26 2.77
C LYS A 99 -9.08 0.39 1.86
N VAL A 100 -8.70 -0.78 2.35
CA VAL A 100 -7.84 -1.72 1.62
C VAL A 100 -8.68 -2.87 1.08
N THR A 101 -8.48 -3.16 -0.20
CA THR A 101 -9.09 -4.27 -0.94
C THR A 101 -7.97 -5.13 -1.54
N TYR A 102 -8.12 -6.46 -1.46
CA TYR A 102 -7.19 -7.43 -2.04
C TYR A 102 -7.96 -8.49 -2.83
N ASP A 103 -7.54 -8.74 -4.07
CA ASP A 103 -8.25 -9.62 -5.01
C ASP A 103 -9.76 -9.28 -5.11
N GLY A 104 -10.07 -7.99 -5.15
CA GLY A 104 -11.44 -7.47 -5.22
C GLY A 104 -12.26 -7.62 -3.93
N LYS A 105 -11.69 -8.17 -2.85
CA LYS A 105 -12.37 -8.35 -1.56
C LYS A 105 -11.97 -7.25 -0.57
N PRO A 106 -12.93 -6.53 0.03
CA PRO A 106 -12.63 -5.62 1.13
C PRO A 106 -11.92 -6.37 2.26
N MET A 107 -10.82 -5.82 2.79
CA MET A 107 -10.08 -6.45 3.88
C MET A 107 -10.19 -5.68 5.19
N PHE A 108 -9.78 -4.42 5.21
CA PHE A 108 -9.74 -3.63 6.44
C PHE A 108 -9.70 -2.13 6.14
N GLU A 109 -10.04 -1.36 7.16
CA GLU A 109 -9.96 0.11 7.15
C GLU A 109 -8.96 0.58 8.20
N VAL A 110 -8.32 1.72 7.93
CA VAL A 110 -7.41 2.43 8.83
C VAL A 110 -7.80 3.90 8.86
N GLU A 111 -7.65 4.54 10.02
CA GLU A 111 -7.70 6.00 10.13
C GLU A 111 -6.32 6.59 10.49
N ASP A 112 -5.81 7.54 9.69
CA ASP A 112 -4.62 8.32 10.03
C ASP A 112 -4.61 9.68 9.30
N GLU A 113 -4.07 10.70 9.95
CA GLU A 113 -4.02 12.08 9.44
C GLU A 113 -2.62 12.71 9.53
N SER A 114 -1.57 11.87 9.58
CA SER A 114 -0.17 12.33 9.68
C SER A 114 0.31 13.02 8.40
N ILE A 115 -0.23 12.64 7.24
CA ILE A 115 0.03 13.28 5.95
C ILE A 115 -1.32 13.79 5.40
N ARG A 116 -1.54 15.09 5.57
CA ARG A 116 -2.80 15.77 5.21
C ARG A 116 -2.80 16.40 3.83
N ASP A 117 -1.64 16.53 3.21
CA ASP A 117 -1.50 17.15 1.89
C ASP A 117 -1.72 16.13 0.77
N ALA A 118 -2.14 16.63 -0.40
CA ALA A 118 -2.10 15.85 -1.63
C ALA A 118 -0.66 15.42 -1.96
N GLY A 119 -0.51 14.30 -2.64
CA GLY A 119 0.80 13.86 -3.09
C GLY A 119 0.76 12.83 -4.20
N MET A 120 1.93 12.36 -4.59
CA MET A 120 2.09 11.38 -5.64
C MET A 120 1.56 10.01 -5.22
N ILE A 121 1.17 9.22 -6.22
CA ILE A 121 0.93 7.79 -6.09
C ILE A 121 2.09 7.00 -6.68
N GLY A 122 2.17 5.70 -6.40
CA GLY A 122 3.22 4.88 -7.00
C GLY A 122 3.26 3.44 -6.51
N LEU A 123 4.37 2.79 -6.83
CA LEU A 123 4.67 1.39 -6.54
C LEU A 123 5.82 1.28 -5.54
N TRP A 124 5.78 0.23 -4.73
CA TRP A 124 6.74 0.01 -3.65
C TRP A 124 7.08 -1.47 -3.49
N THR A 125 8.35 -1.72 -3.18
CA THR A 125 8.91 -3.03 -2.82
C THR A 125 9.87 -2.84 -1.65
N LYS A 126 10.31 -3.94 -1.02
CA LYS A 126 11.19 -3.91 0.15
C LYS A 126 12.36 -4.88 -0.01
N ALA A 127 13.48 -4.52 0.60
CA ALA A 127 14.67 -5.37 0.69
C ALA A 127 15.05 -5.96 -0.69
N ASP A 128 15.14 -7.28 -0.78
CA ASP A 128 15.50 -8.05 -1.97
C ASP A 128 14.30 -8.54 -2.80
N SER A 129 13.10 -8.00 -2.54
CA SER A 129 11.88 -8.37 -3.28
C SER A 129 12.04 -8.15 -4.78
N VAL A 130 11.77 -9.20 -5.56
CA VAL A 130 11.56 -9.13 -7.01
C VAL A 130 10.07 -9.29 -7.27
N THR A 131 9.42 -8.22 -7.72
CA THR A 131 7.99 -8.15 -7.98
C THR A 131 7.75 -7.50 -9.34
N VAL A 132 6.87 -8.08 -10.14
CA VAL A 132 6.36 -7.44 -11.36
C VAL A 132 4.99 -6.84 -11.10
N PHE A 133 4.72 -5.70 -11.71
CA PHE A 133 3.48 -4.95 -11.57
C PHE A 133 2.86 -4.73 -12.95
N ASP A 134 1.53 -4.69 -12.99
CA ASP A 134 0.75 -4.41 -14.20
C ASP A 134 -0.55 -3.68 -13.83
N ASP A 135 -1.23 -3.11 -14.83
CA ASP A 135 -2.54 -2.46 -14.67
C ASP A 135 -2.61 -1.43 -13.51
N LEU A 136 -1.58 -0.57 -13.36
CA LEU A 136 -1.63 0.52 -12.40
C LEU A 136 -2.74 1.52 -12.80
N THR A 137 -3.76 1.64 -11.96
CA THR A 137 -4.85 2.60 -12.11
C THR A 137 -4.97 3.49 -10.87
N TYR A 138 -5.41 4.73 -11.08
CA TYR A 138 -5.60 5.70 -10.02
C TYR A 138 -6.61 6.76 -10.45
N GLY A 139 -7.21 7.45 -9.49
CA GLY A 139 -8.14 8.54 -9.74
C GLY A 139 -8.38 9.37 -8.49
N ALA A 140 -8.80 10.62 -8.67
CA ALA A 140 -9.29 11.46 -7.58
C ALA A 140 -10.77 11.18 -7.32
N LEU A 141 -11.20 11.32 -6.06
CA LEU A 141 -12.61 11.41 -5.70
C LEU A 141 -13.04 12.87 -5.89
N ASN A 142 -14.14 13.08 -6.63
CA ASN A 142 -14.75 14.39 -6.82
C ASN A 142 -15.67 14.74 -5.65
#